data_AF-A0A2H0TBS9-F1
#
_entry.id   AF-A0A2H0TBS9-F1
#
_cell.length_a   1.000
_cell.length_b   1.000
_cell.length_c   1.000
_cell.angle_alpha   90.00
_cell.angle_beta   90.00
_cell.angle_gamma   90.00
#
_symmetry.space_group_name_H-M   'P 1'
#
loop_
_entity.id
_entity.type
_entity.pdbx_description
1 polymer ?
#
loop_
_entity_poly.entity_id
_entity_poly.type
_entity_poly.pdbx_seq_one_letter_code
_entity_poly.pdbx_strand_id
1 'polypeptide(L)'
;MKTDNNIAFIDGQNLYLGTTKSEKSWTVDLNKFRVYLNKKYGVEKAYYFLGCVREEFQDLYDEIQEAGFILKFREHNTIMLGKKKGNVDSDIIFNIMKKLYQKEDFDKIILVSGDGDYKMLVDFLIGESKFKKILFPNRKFASSLYKQLGSEFFDWLESKNIKHKIMETKRKGLLR
;
A
#
# COMPACT_ATOMS: atom_id res chain seq x y z
N MET A 1 9.18 -25.61 6.51
CA MET A 1 8.15 -25.11 5.58
C MET A 1 8.67 -23.82 4.98
N LYS A 2 8.68 -23.66 3.66
CA LYS A 2 9.12 -22.41 3.02
C LYS A 2 8.11 -21.33 3.42
N THR A 3 8.55 -20.29 4.11
CA THR A 3 7.70 -19.13 4.40
C THR A 3 7.51 -18.36 3.10
N ASP A 4 6.26 -18.02 2.76
CA ASP A 4 5.96 -17.14 1.61
C ASP A 4 6.87 -15.89 1.68
N ASN A 5 7.55 -15.56 0.58
CA ASN A 5 8.30 -14.31 0.36
C ASN A 5 7.51 -13.44 -0.63
N ASN A 6 6.39 -12.91 -0.15
CA ASN A 6 5.56 -11.98 -0.91
C ASN A 6 6.10 -10.55 -0.77
N ILE A 7 5.79 -9.70 -1.75
CA ILE A 7 6.17 -8.28 -1.75
C ILE A 7 4.91 -7.42 -1.74
N ALA A 8 4.88 -6.39 -0.90
CA ALA A 8 3.82 -5.39 -0.90
C ALA A 8 4.25 -4.08 -1.55
N PHE A 9 3.34 -3.48 -2.32
CA PHE A 9 3.45 -2.14 -2.90
C PHE A 9 2.30 -1.29 -2.35
N ILE A 10 2.65 -0.22 -1.65
CA ILE A 10 1.69 0.64 -0.96
C ILE A 10 1.69 2.01 -1.64
N ASP A 11 0.53 2.38 -2.17
CA ASP A 11 0.25 3.76 -2.55
C ASP A 11 -0.11 4.53 -1.27
N GLY A 12 0.85 5.30 -0.76
CA GLY A 12 0.71 5.99 0.52
C GLY A 12 -0.40 7.03 0.51
N GLN A 13 -0.60 7.73 -0.61
CA GLN A 13 -1.66 8.72 -0.74
C GLN A 13 -3.03 8.03 -0.77
N ASN A 14 -3.17 6.93 -1.51
CA ASN A 14 -4.43 6.19 -1.56
C ASN A 14 -4.77 5.54 -0.22
N LEU A 15 -3.79 4.97 0.49
CA LEU A 15 -3.96 4.45 1.85
C LEU A 15 -4.41 5.55 2.82
N TYR A 16 -3.73 6.69 2.83
CA TYR A 16 -4.04 7.80 3.74
C TYR A 16 -5.42 8.39 3.46
N LEU A 17 -5.72 8.74 2.20
CA LEU A 17 -7.01 9.33 1.84
C LEU A 17 -8.15 8.33 2.03
N GLY A 18 -7.96 7.07 1.63
CA GLY A 18 -8.98 6.04 1.74
C GLY A 18 -9.36 5.69 3.17
N THR A 19 -8.46 5.87 4.14
CA THR A 19 -8.75 5.64 5.58
C THR A 19 -9.25 6.90 6.28
N THR A 20 -8.59 8.04 6.10
CA THR A 20 -8.90 9.30 6.81
C THR A 20 -10.11 10.04 6.26
N LYS A 21 -10.43 9.90 4.96
CA LYS A 21 -11.63 10.49 4.32
C LYS A 21 -12.81 9.52 4.23
N SER A 22 -12.72 8.36 4.88
CA SER A 22 -13.84 7.44 5.03
C SER A 22 -14.94 7.99 5.95
N GLU A 23 -16.17 7.49 5.81
CA GLU A 23 -17.29 7.87 6.68
C GLU A 23 -16.99 7.64 8.17
N LYS A 24 -16.23 6.58 8.47
CA LYS A 24 -15.70 6.28 9.81
C LYS A 24 -14.19 6.45 9.80
N SER A 25 -13.76 7.71 9.66
CA SER A 25 -12.36 8.13 9.63
C SER A 25 -11.52 7.42 10.70
N TRP A 26 -10.34 6.97 10.28
CA TRP A 26 -9.39 6.27 11.13
C TRP A 26 -7.99 6.37 10.53
N THR A 27 -7.00 6.18 11.39
CA THR A 27 -5.58 6.20 11.01
C THR A 27 -5.01 4.79 11.12
N VAL A 28 -4.16 4.44 10.15
CA VAL A 28 -3.42 3.18 10.14
C VAL A 28 -2.18 3.34 11.02
N ASP A 29 -2.00 2.44 11.97
CA ASP A 29 -0.76 2.28 12.72
C ASP A 29 0.22 1.49 11.83
N LEU A 30 1.26 2.16 11.32
CA LEU A 30 2.18 1.59 10.33
C LEU A 30 2.93 0.37 10.86
N ASN A 31 3.29 0.38 12.15
CA ASN A 31 3.93 -0.75 12.81
C ASN A 31 3.02 -1.99 12.83
N LYS A 32 1.77 -1.82 13.29
CA LYS A 32 0.80 -2.91 13.27
C LYS A 32 0.47 -3.36 11.85
N PHE A 33 0.40 -2.43 10.90
CA PHE A 33 0.15 -2.75 9.51
C PHE A 33 1.27 -3.59 8.90
N ARG A 34 2.54 -3.24 9.15
CA ARG A 34 3.68 -4.05 8.72
C ARG A 34 3.62 -5.47 9.28
N VAL A 35 3.33 -5.61 10.57
CA VAL A 35 3.17 -6.92 11.24
C VAL A 35 2.02 -7.71 10.63
N TYR A 36 0.89 -7.05 10.33
CA TYR A 36 -0.25 -7.69 9.67
C TYR A 36 0.10 -8.20 8.27
N LEU A 37 0.78 -7.41 7.45
CA LEU A 37 1.23 -7.80 6.11
C LEU A 37 2.13 -9.04 6.18
N ASN A 38 3.08 -9.05 7.12
CA ASN A 38 3.98 -10.18 7.31
C ASN A 38 3.24 -11.44 7.79
N LYS A 39 2.45 -11.34 8.87
CA LYS A 39 1.80 -12.50 9.49
C LYS A 39 0.68 -13.10 8.64
N LYS A 40 -0.13 -12.27 7.98
CA LYS A 40 -1.29 -12.75 7.22
C LYS A 40 -0.92 -13.15 5.80
N TYR A 41 0.01 -12.45 5.18
CA TYR A 41 0.31 -12.64 3.76
C TYR A 41 1.77 -12.94 3.46
N GLY A 42 2.63 -13.20 4.45
CA GLY A 42 4.03 -13.53 4.20
C GLY A 42 4.79 -12.42 3.49
N VAL A 43 4.47 -11.15 3.78
CA VAL A 43 5.19 -10.03 3.16
C VAL A 43 6.56 -9.86 3.80
N GLU A 44 7.60 -10.18 3.05
CA GLU A 44 9.00 -9.99 3.43
C GLU A 44 9.43 -8.53 3.19
N LYS A 45 9.16 -8.00 2.00
CA LYS A 45 9.48 -6.60 1.62
C LYS A 45 8.21 -5.81 1.35
N ALA A 46 8.11 -4.61 1.90
CA ALA A 46 6.98 -3.72 1.69
C ALA A 46 7.48 -2.34 1.25
N TYR A 47 7.17 -1.94 0.03
CA TYR A 47 7.58 -0.67 -0.56
C TYR A 47 6.45 0.36 -0.40
N TYR A 48 6.75 1.49 0.22
CA TYR A 48 5.80 2.56 0.49
C TYR A 48 6.11 3.75 -0.41
N PHE A 49 5.19 4.12 -1.29
CA PHE A 49 5.42 5.15 -2.30
C PHE A 49 4.76 6.48 -1.92
N LEU A 50 5.53 7.57 -2.08
CA LEU A 50 5.09 8.95 -1.91
C LEU A 50 5.49 9.82 -3.12
N GLY A 51 4.62 10.76 -3.49
CA GLY A 51 4.78 11.54 -4.72
C GLY A 51 5.86 12.63 -4.69
N CYS A 52 6.22 13.15 -3.52
CA CYS A 52 7.28 14.14 -3.36
C CYS A 52 7.83 14.15 -1.93
N VAL A 53 9.10 14.52 -1.79
CA VAL A 53 9.71 14.84 -0.49
C VAL A 53 9.27 16.23 -0.07
N ARG A 54 8.90 16.37 1.20
CA ARG A 54 8.54 17.61 1.86
C ARG A 54 9.11 17.62 3.26
N GLU A 55 9.83 18.68 3.62
CA GLU A 55 10.51 18.79 4.90
C GLU A 55 9.52 18.72 6.08
N GLU A 56 8.30 19.25 5.90
CA GLU A 56 7.27 19.20 6.95
C GLU A 56 6.75 17.80 7.28
N PHE A 57 7.10 16.77 6.49
CA PHE A 57 6.67 15.39 6.69
C PHE A 57 7.82 14.45 7.11
N GLN A 58 8.92 14.99 7.60
CA GLN A 58 10.07 14.19 8.03
C GLN A 58 9.69 13.14 9.09
N ASP A 59 8.91 13.51 10.10
CA ASP A 59 8.45 12.58 11.16
C ASP A 59 7.67 11.39 10.58
N LEU A 60 6.87 11.61 9.53
CA LEU A 60 6.14 10.54 8.84
C LEU A 60 7.09 9.63 8.06
N TYR A 61 8.12 10.19 7.42
CA TYR A 61 9.12 9.41 6.70
C TYR A 61 9.88 8.49 7.66
N ASP A 62 10.28 9.03 8.81
CA ASP A 62 10.93 8.28 9.87
C ASP A 62 9.99 7.18 10.39
N GLU A 63 8.72 7.48 10.67
CA GLU A 63 7.73 6.48 11.10
C GLU A 63 7.56 5.33 10.08
N ILE A 64 7.48 5.65 8.78
CA ILE A 64 7.37 4.65 7.70
C ILE A 64 8.60 3.74 7.69
N GLN A 65 9.80 4.31 7.80
CA GLN A 65 11.04 3.55 7.76
C GLN A 65 11.24 2.71 9.03
N GLU A 66 11.00 3.28 10.21
CA GLU A 66 11.08 2.59 11.50
C GLU A 66 10.07 1.43 11.59
N ALA A 67 8.88 1.59 11.01
CA ALA A 67 7.91 0.52 10.88
C ALA A 67 8.34 -0.61 9.92
N GLY A 68 9.50 -0.48 9.26
CA GLY A 68 10.09 -1.52 8.41
C GLY A 68 9.58 -1.53 6.97
N PHE A 69 9.09 -0.39 6.46
CA PHE A 69 8.81 -0.19 5.04
C PHE A 69 10.03 0.38 4.31
N ILE A 70 10.15 0.03 3.03
CA ILE A 70 11.12 0.63 2.11
C ILE A 70 10.45 1.84 1.48
N LEU A 71 10.77 3.02 2.00
CA LEU A 71 10.24 4.28 1.49
C LEU A 71 10.79 4.58 0.09
N LYS A 72 9.90 4.90 -0.85
CA LYS A 72 10.20 5.27 -2.23
C LYS A 72 9.49 6.56 -2.59
N PHE A 73 10.22 7.46 -3.23
CA PHE A 73 9.67 8.67 -3.81
C PHE A 73 9.61 8.55 -5.32
N ARG A 74 8.69 9.29 -5.94
CA ARG A 74 8.64 9.46 -7.39
C ARG A 74 9.99 9.92 -7.93
N GLU A 75 10.47 9.30 -9.02
CA GLU A 75 11.80 9.60 -9.56
C GLU A 75 11.88 10.95 -10.32
N HIS A 76 10.76 11.52 -10.75
CA HIS A 76 10.74 12.73 -11.56
C HIS A 76 10.80 14.04 -10.76
N ASN A 77 12.02 14.57 -10.66
CA ASN A 77 12.43 15.98 -10.50
C ASN A 77 11.64 16.86 -9.50
N THR A 78 12.32 17.20 -8.41
CA THR A 78 12.08 18.36 -7.54
C THR A 78 11.87 19.69 -8.30
N ILE A 79 12.25 19.78 -9.58
CA ILE A 79 12.10 20.97 -10.43
C ILE A 79 10.63 21.24 -10.84
N MET A 80 9.71 20.27 -10.66
CA MET A 80 8.27 20.42 -10.96
C MET A 80 7.41 20.79 -9.72
N LEU A 81 8.01 21.41 -8.69
CA LEU A 81 7.35 21.86 -7.45
C LEU A 81 6.11 22.75 -7.66
N GLY A 82 5.90 23.29 -8.87
CA GLY A 82 4.91 24.35 -9.12
C GLY A 82 3.51 23.94 -9.61
N LYS A 83 3.26 22.75 -10.18
CA LYS A 83 1.98 22.57 -10.92
C LYS A 83 1.19 21.26 -10.81
N LYS A 84 1.73 20.14 -10.33
CA LYS A 84 0.91 18.92 -10.14
C LYS A 84 1.39 18.09 -8.95
N LYS A 85 0.48 17.85 -8.01
CA LYS A 85 0.58 16.80 -6.99
C LYS A 85 0.72 15.46 -7.74
N GLY A 86 1.94 14.92 -7.80
CA GLY A 86 2.23 13.73 -8.59
C GLY A 86 1.66 12.47 -7.96
N ASN A 87 0.86 11.73 -8.72
CA ASN A 87 0.55 10.34 -8.38
C ASN A 87 1.82 9.47 -8.54
N VAL A 88 1.83 8.32 -7.87
CA VAL A 88 2.95 7.36 -7.87
C VAL A 88 2.66 6.13 -8.72
N ASP A 89 1.57 6.18 -9.51
CA ASP A 89 1.01 5.01 -10.17
C ASP A 89 1.99 4.40 -11.17
N SER A 90 2.60 5.25 -12.01
CA SER A 90 3.63 4.80 -12.96
C SER A 90 4.87 4.24 -12.26
N ASP A 91 5.28 4.83 -11.14
CA ASP A 91 6.45 4.35 -10.37
C ASP A 91 6.17 2.97 -9.75
N ILE A 92 4.99 2.75 -9.18
CA ILE A 92 4.58 1.46 -8.63
C ILE A 92 4.50 0.40 -9.74
N ILE A 93 3.81 0.72 -10.85
CA ILE A 93 3.68 -0.18 -12.00
C ILE A 93 5.07 -0.54 -12.53
N PHE A 94 5.93 0.44 -12.79
CA PHE A 94 7.26 0.20 -13.32
C PHE A 94 8.13 -0.61 -12.37
N ASN A 95 8.06 -0.34 -11.05
CA ASN A 95 8.83 -1.11 -10.08
C ASN A 95 8.41 -2.59 -10.09
N ILE A 96 7.11 -2.88 -10.11
CA ILE A 96 6.59 -4.25 -10.22
C ILE A 96 7.04 -4.91 -11.52
N MET A 97 6.87 -4.23 -12.67
CA MET A 97 7.25 -4.76 -13.98
C MET A 97 8.74 -5.03 -14.07
N LYS A 98 9.58 -4.14 -13.53
CA LYS A 98 11.03 -4.32 -13.47
C LYS A 98 11.40 -5.58 -12.69
N LYS A 99 10.78 -5.85 -11.54
CA LYS A 99 11.03 -7.06 -10.75
C LYS A 99 10.68 -8.34 -11.49
N LEU A 100 9.55 -8.33 -12.19
CA LEU A 100 9.13 -9.45 -13.04
C LEU A 100 10.12 -9.68 -14.19
N TYR A 101 10.46 -8.62 -14.92
CA TYR A 101 11.39 -8.68 -16.05
C TYR A 101 12.78 -9.15 -15.64
N GLN A 102 13.28 -8.67 -14.51
CA GLN A 102 14.57 -9.06 -13.93
C GLN A 102 14.54 -10.45 -13.25
N LYS A 103 13.37 -11.10 -13.19
CA LYS A 103 13.17 -12.41 -12.55
C LYS A 103 13.68 -12.44 -11.11
N GLU A 104 13.39 -11.37 -10.35
CA GLU A 104 13.71 -11.35 -8.92
C GLU A 104 13.00 -12.49 -8.19
N ASP A 105 13.64 -13.05 -7.15
CA ASP A 105 13.06 -14.12 -6.34
C ASP A 105 12.01 -13.56 -5.37
N PHE A 106 10.74 -13.74 -5.73
CA PHE A 106 9.58 -13.49 -4.89
C PHE A 106 8.40 -14.36 -5.33
N ASP A 107 7.51 -14.65 -4.39
CA ASP A 107 6.36 -15.51 -4.65
C ASP A 107 5.26 -14.73 -5.38
N LYS A 108 4.61 -13.78 -4.69
CA LYS A 108 3.48 -13.00 -5.22
C LYS A 108 3.48 -11.55 -4.73
N ILE A 109 2.72 -10.72 -5.43
CA ILE A 109 2.56 -9.29 -5.17
C ILE A 109 1.26 -9.01 -4.43
N ILE A 110 1.36 -8.09 -3.47
CA ILE A 110 0.25 -7.44 -2.80
C ILE A 110 0.26 -5.96 -3.16
N LEU A 111 -0.88 -5.42 -3.56
CA LEU A 111 -1.05 -4.00 -3.83
C LEU A 111 -1.96 -3.38 -2.78
N VAL A 112 -1.62 -2.20 -2.26
CA VAL A 112 -2.47 -1.45 -1.32
C VAL A 112 -2.88 -0.16 -2.01
N SER A 113 -4.04 -0.19 -2.66
CA SER A 113 -4.68 0.95 -3.30
C SER A 113 -6.13 0.58 -3.66
N GLY A 114 -6.99 1.58 -3.82
CA GLY A 114 -8.31 1.49 -4.46
C GLY A 114 -8.36 2.01 -5.88
N ASP A 115 -7.23 2.53 -6.41
CA ASP A 115 -7.19 3.17 -7.71
C ASP A 115 -7.45 2.18 -8.87
N GLY A 116 -8.27 2.62 -9.81
CA GLY A 116 -8.61 1.86 -11.02
C GLY A 116 -7.46 1.78 -12.02
N ASP A 117 -6.51 2.71 -11.97
CA ASP A 117 -5.36 2.74 -12.88
C ASP A 117 -4.46 1.51 -12.74
N TYR A 118 -4.52 0.82 -11.60
CA TYR A 118 -3.82 -0.45 -11.39
C TYR A 118 -4.57 -1.68 -11.93
N LYS A 119 -5.81 -1.56 -12.43
CA LYS A 119 -6.61 -2.73 -12.82
C LYS A 119 -5.92 -3.58 -13.89
N MET A 120 -5.34 -2.95 -14.90
CA MET A 120 -4.61 -3.67 -15.95
C MET A 120 -3.42 -4.44 -15.40
N LEU A 121 -2.69 -3.86 -14.44
CA LEU A 121 -1.58 -4.54 -13.76
C LEU A 121 -2.09 -5.73 -12.94
N VAL A 122 -3.19 -5.55 -12.19
CA VAL A 122 -3.80 -6.63 -11.40
C VAL A 122 -4.19 -7.81 -12.28
N ASP A 123 -4.88 -7.56 -13.40
CA ASP A 123 -5.29 -8.62 -14.32
C ASP A 123 -4.10 -9.36 -14.93
N PHE A 124 -3.08 -8.62 -15.34
CA PHE A 124 -1.83 -9.18 -15.83
C PHE A 124 -1.17 -10.09 -14.78
N LEU A 125 -1.00 -9.60 -13.55
CA LEU A 125 -0.38 -10.37 -12.46
C LEU A 125 -1.19 -11.63 -12.10
N ILE A 126 -2.52 -11.61 -12.23
CA ILE A 126 -3.36 -12.79 -12.04
C ILE A 126 -3.07 -13.82 -13.13
N GLY A 127 -3.03 -13.40 -14.40
CA GLY A 127 -2.67 -14.27 -15.53
C GLY A 127 -1.28 -14.90 -15.39
N GLU A 128 -0.31 -14.14 -14.88
CA GLU A 128 1.06 -14.59 -14.61
C GLU A 128 1.19 -15.42 -13.32
N SER A 129 0.09 -15.69 -12.59
CA SER A 129 0.12 -16.35 -11.28
C SER A 129 0.99 -15.65 -10.23
N LYS A 130 1.29 -14.36 -10.42
CA LYS A 130 2.14 -13.51 -9.57
C LYS A 130 1.34 -12.57 -8.68
N PHE A 131 0.00 -12.60 -8.73
CA PHE A 131 -0.85 -11.81 -7.85
C PHE A 131 -1.30 -12.58 -6.61
N LYS A 132 -1.16 -11.96 -5.42
CA LYS A 132 -1.73 -12.47 -4.17
C LYS A 132 -3.04 -11.78 -3.86
N LYS A 133 -3.03 -10.45 -3.74
CA LYS A 133 -4.19 -9.68 -3.27
C LYS A 133 -4.04 -8.16 -3.50
N ILE A 134 -5.15 -7.47 -3.72
CA ILE A 134 -5.26 -6.01 -3.52
C ILE A 134 -5.96 -5.72 -2.19
N LEU A 135 -5.37 -4.85 -1.38
CA LEU A 135 -5.90 -4.42 -0.10
C LEU A 135 -6.52 -3.04 -0.27
N PHE A 136 -7.84 -3.01 -0.37
CA PHE A 136 -8.58 -1.76 -0.51
C PHE A 136 -8.66 -1.03 0.82
N PRO A 137 -8.22 0.24 0.91
CA PRO A 137 -8.34 1.02 2.15
C PRO A 137 -9.78 1.15 2.63
N ASN A 138 -10.73 1.31 1.69
CA ASN A 138 -12.16 1.51 1.96
C ASN A 138 -13.02 1.08 0.75
N ARG A 139 -14.26 0.64 1.00
CA ARG A 139 -15.23 0.14 0.01
C ARG A 139 -15.74 1.17 -1.00
N LYS A 140 -15.85 2.42 -0.60
CA LYS A 140 -16.34 3.54 -1.42
C LYS A 140 -15.29 4.02 -2.43
N PHE A 141 -14.02 3.92 -2.07
CA PHE A 141 -12.91 4.41 -2.91
C PHE A 141 -12.31 3.35 -3.83
N ALA A 142 -12.71 2.08 -3.70
CA ALA A 142 -12.33 1.08 -4.68
C ALA A 142 -13.04 1.35 -6.01
N SER A 143 -12.24 1.43 -7.09
CA SER A 143 -12.75 1.61 -8.44
C SER A 143 -13.80 0.54 -8.80
N SER A 144 -14.85 0.97 -9.51
CA SER A 144 -15.89 0.07 -10.03
C SER A 144 -15.35 -0.99 -10.98
N LEU A 145 -14.15 -0.78 -11.54
CA LEU A 145 -13.43 -1.76 -12.35
C LEU A 145 -13.15 -3.06 -11.60
N TYR A 146 -13.07 -3.04 -10.27
CA TYR A 146 -12.83 -4.24 -9.46
C TYR A 146 -14.10 -5.04 -9.13
N LYS A 147 -15.29 -4.65 -9.62
CA LYS A 147 -16.56 -5.35 -9.33
C LYS A 147 -16.57 -6.84 -9.71
N GLN A 148 -15.82 -7.21 -10.76
CA GLN A 148 -15.72 -8.59 -11.24
C GLN A 148 -14.50 -9.34 -10.67
N LEU A 149 -13.71 -8.70 -9.79
CA LEU A 149 -12.54 -9.33 -9.19
C LEU A 149 -12.99 -10.42 -8.20
N GLY A 150 -12.42 -11.62 -8.33
CA GLY A 150 -12.68 -12.73 -7.41
C GLY A 150 -12.37 -12.36 -5.96
N SER A 151 -13.20 -12.84 -5.02
CA SER A 151 -13.07 -12.54 -3.58
C SER A 151 -11.74 -13.01 -2.97
N GLU A 152 -11.11 -14.02 -3.59
CA GLU A 152 -9.78 -14.51 -3.26
C GLU A 152 -8.68 -13.46 -3.51
N PHE A 153 -8.93 -12.49 -4.40
CA PHE A 153 -7.96 -11.52 -4.88
C PHE A 153 -8.06 -10.14 -4.20
N PHE A 154 -8.98 -9.91 -3.27
CA PHE A 154 -9.01 -8.67 -2.50
C PHE A 154 -9.30 -8.86 -1.01
N ASP A 155 -9.02 -7.83 -0.21
CA ASP A 155 -9.50 -7.67 1.17
C ASP A 155 -9.78 -6.18 1.42
N TRP A 156 -10.72 -5.89 2.32
CA TRP A 156 -11.05 -4.51 2.73
C TRP A 156 -10.41 -4.20 4.07
N LEU A 157 -9.46 -3.25 4.12
CA LEU A 157 -8.77 -2.88 5.35
C LEU A 157 -9.71 -2.31 6.41
N GLU A 158 -10.78 -1.63 6.00
CA GLU A 158 -11.80 -1.11 6.91
C GLU A 158 -12.72 -2.17 7.54
N SER A 159 -12.63 -3.44 7.11
CA SER A 159 -13.40 -4.52 7.74
C SER A 159 -13.06 -4.60 9.23
N LYS A 160 -14.07 -4.70 10.09
CA LYS A 160 -13.94 -4.64 11.57
C LYS A 160 -12.74 -5.44 12.11
N ASN A 161 -12.57 -6.67 11.66
CA ASN A 161 -11.50 -7.57 12.12
C ASN A 161 -10.09 -7.13 11.65
N ILE A 162 -9.97 -6.55 10.46
CA ILE A 162 -8.69 -6.06 9.94
C ILE A 162 -8.40 -4.71 10.59
N LYS A 163 -9.34 -3.76 10.51
CA LYS A 163 -9.23 -2.42 11.08
C LYS A 163 -8.80 -2.47 12.55
N HIS A 164 -9.42 -3.30 13.39
CA HIS A 164 -9.02 -3.43 14.80
C HIS A 164 -7.55 -3.85 14.98
N LYS A 165 -7.00 -4.67 14.07
CA LYS A 165 -5.61 -5.13 14.14
C LYS A 165 -4.60 -4.05 13.74
N ILE A 166 -4.97 -3.12 12.88
CA ILE A 166 -4.03 -2.20 12.22
C ILE A 166 -4.35 -0.71 12.44
N MET A 167 -5.43 -0.39 13.15
CA MET A 167 -5.73 1.00 13.47
C MET A 167 -4.90 1.50 14.65
N GLU A 168 -4.63 2.81 14.64
CA GLU A 168 -4.15 3.49 15.83
C GLU A 168 -5.16 3.32 16.97
N THR A 169 -4.64 2.93 18.12
CA THR A 169 -5.39 2.96 19.37
C THR A 169 -5.06 4.27 20.04
N LYS A 170 -6.05 5.12 20.32
CA LYS A 170 -5.83 6.32 21.15
C LYS A 170 -5.04 5.89 22.38
N ARG A 171 -3.82 6.38 22.55
CA ARG A 171 -3.10 6.25 23.81
C ARG A 171 -4.01 6.90 24.86
N LYS A 172 -4.47 6.11 25.84
CA LYS A 172 -5.01 6.70 27.08
C LYS A 172 -3.90 7.58 27.63
N GLY A 173 -4.12 8.90 27.57
CA GLY A 173 -3.36 10.00 28.18
C GLY A 173 -1.88 9.79 28.48
N LEU A 174 -1.03 10.56 27.82
CA LEU A 174 0.05 11.23 28.55
C LEU A 174 -0.31 12.71 28.56
N LEU A 175 -1.02 13.10 29.61
CA LEU A 175 -0.95 14.47 30.13
C LEU A 175 0.53 14.75 30.39
N ARG A 176 1.07 15.74 29.69
CA ARG A 176 2.13 16.59 30.20
C ARG A 176 1.61 18.02 30.14
#